data_AF-A0A8B7DYX2-F1
#
_entry.id   AF-A0A8B7DYX2-F1
#
_cell.length_a   1.000
_cell.length_b   1.000
_cell.length_c   1.000
_cell.angle_alpha   90.00
_cell.angle_beta   90.00
_cell.angle_gamma   90.00
#
_symmetry.space_group_name_H-M   'P 1'
#
loop_
_entity.id
_entity.type
_entity.pdbx_description
1 polymer ?
#
loop_
_entity_poly.entity_id
_entity_poly.type
_entity_poly.pdbx_seq_one_letter_code
_entity_poly.pdbx_strand_id
1 'polypeptide(L)'
;MKTMTEYLHQCKDQSKEDKIEMMRNIFNGSSYKKAFSEIVSPLDPSIKLKCLRVEKCKYMDSKKKPLWLVFENVDEGADDVVIIFKNGDDLRQDMLTVLSLRIMDNVWKKAGLDYGIIPYRCLSTGPMLGLIEVVPESETLGKIQFARGAFGTWKDDTFFLWLKDQCQGSDEKLEKFIQNFTRSVVGYSIATYVLGVGDRHNDNIMMKKDTGQLFHIDFGHFLGNFKTKFGFKRERVKFVLTSDIVYVISKHMNIDDFKDMCIVAFKTLRSRGNLFITIFAMLLSTGIPELEHPNDIEYIRESMALTKDEADAVKHFEMSYKEAYNNRASTTLNWSLHNVVHNW
;
A
#
# COMPACT_ATOMS: atom_id res chain seq x y z
N MET A 1 19.22 -16.08 -2.10
CA MET A 1 18.08 -15.39 -1.43
C MET A 1 16.99 -16.37 -1.01
N LYS A 2 16.39 -17.18 -1.90
CA LYS A 2 15.38 -18.19 -1.54
C LYS A 2 15.80 -19.09 -0.36
N THR A 3 16.97 -19.73 -0.46
CA THR A 3 17.55 -20.59 0.59
C THR A 3 17.73 -19.86 1.93
N MET A 4 18.01 -18.56 1.90
CA MET A 4 18.11 -17.74 3.12
C MET A 4 16.76 -17.64 3.83
N THR A 5 15.70 -17.31 3.07
CA THR A 5 14.35 -17.25 3.64
C THR A 5 13.91 -18.62 4.17
N GLU A 6 14.19 -19.72 3.45
CA GLU A 6 13.88 -21.09 3.90
C GLU A 6 14.60 -21.42 5.22
N TYR A 7 15.88 -21.07 5.32
CA TYR A 7 16.66 -21.23 6.56
C TYR A 7 16.04 -20.45 7.74
N LEU A 8 15.64 -19.20 7.53
CA LEU A 8 14.99 -18.38 8.57
C LEU A 8 13.71 -19.02 9.13
N HIS A 9 13.01 -19.84 8.34
CA HIS A 9 11.83 -20.59 8.79
C HIS A 9 12.18 -21.86 9.59
N GLN A 10 13.34 -22.47 9.32
CA GLN A 10 13.80 -23.69 9.98
C GLN A 10 14.37 -23.41 11.37
N CYS A 11 15.04 -22.27 11.57
CA CYS A 11 15.71 -21.94 12.82
C CYS A 11 14.77 -21.30 13.85
N LYS A 12 13.69 -21.98 14.24
CA LYS A 12 12.68 -21.40 15.15
C LYS A 12 13.25 -21.03 16.53
N ASP A 13 14.20 -21.81 17.03
CA ASP A 13 14.72 -21.69 18.40
C ASP A 13 15.82 -20.63 18.59
N GLN A 14 16.30 -20.00 17.50
CA GLN A 14 17.31 -18.94 17.56
C GLN A 14 16.69 -17.56 17.81
N SER A 15 17.41 -16.70 18.53
CA SER A 15 17.00 -15.30 18.73
C SER A 15 16.95 -14.54 17.40
N LYS A 16 16.26 -13.40 17.39
CA LYS A 16 16.16 -12.54 16.19
C LYS A 16 17.54 -11.96 15.84
N GLU A 17 18.31 -11.57 16.85
CA GLU A 17 19.67 -11.08 16.70
C GLU A 17 20.57 -12.14 16.04
N ASP A 18 20.55 -13.39 16.53
CA ASP A 18 21.37 -14.48 15.98
C ASP A 18 21.05 -14.75 14.51
N LYS A 19 19.76 -14.71 14.15
CA LYS A 19 19.31 -14.88 12.77
C LYS A 19 19.82 -13.76 11.86
N ILE A 20 19.81 -12.52 12.33
CA ILE A 20 20.33 -11.36 11.58
C ILE A 20 21.85 -11.48 11.44
N GLU A 21 22.56 -11.79 12.51
CA GLU A 21 24.01 -12.02 12.53
C GLU A 21 24.40 -13.07 11.49
N MET A 22 23.71 -14.21 11.50
CA MET A 22 23.97 -15.30 10.56
C MET A 22 23.63 -14.93 9.11
N MET A 23 22.51 -14.25 8.89
CA MET A 23 22.14 -13.73 7.57
C MET A 23 23.26 -12.83 7.02
N ARG A 24 23.78 -11.93 7.86
CA ARG A 24 24.89 -11.03 7.51
C ARG A 24 26.17 -11.81 7.21
N ASN A 25 26.51 -12.83 8.00
CA ASN A 25 27.67 -13.68 7.75
C ASN A 25 27.59 -14.39 6.39
N ILE A 26 26.43 -14.91 6.02
CA ILE A 26 26.21 -15.55 4.73
C ILE A 26 26.32 -14.53 3.59
N PHE A 27 25.70 -13.35 3.71
CA PHE A 27 25.81 -12.28 2.71
C PHE A 27 27.24 -11.74 2.58
N ASN A 28 28.06 -11.84 3.62
CA ASN A 28 29.47 -11.49 3.58
C ASN A 28 30.35 -12.50 2.84
N GLY A 29 29.83 -13.70 2.53
CA GLY A 29 30.53 -14.71 1.74
C GLY A 29 30.90 -14.21 0.34
N SER A 30 32.07 -14.63 -0.16
CA SER A 30 32.64 -14.17 -1.45
C SER A 30 31.68 -14.36 -2.63
N SER A 31 30.95 -15.47 -2.66
CA SER A 31 29.95 -15.76 -3.70
C SER A 31 28.81 -14.74 -3.73
N TYR A 32 28.27 -14.36 -2.56
CA TYR A 32 27.19 -13.38 -2.47
C TYR A 32 27.67 -11.96 -2.77
N LYS A 33 28.83 -11.57 -2.24
CA LYS A 33 29.43 -10.27 -2.58
C LYS A 33 29.63 -10.11 -4.07
N LYS A 34 30.16 -11.14 -4.75
CA LYS A 34 30.34 -11.11 -6.21
C LYS A 34 29.00 -11.07 -6.95
N ALA A 35 28.01 -11.84 -6.51
CA ALA A 35 26.70 -11.89 -7.17
C ALA A 35 25.88 -10.59 -7.05
N PHE A 36 26.10 -9.82 -5.98
CA PHE A 36 25.39 -8.56 -5.71
C PHE A 36 26.23 -7.30 -5.98
N SER A 37 27.37 -7.45 -6.67
CA SER A 37 28.24 -6.33 -7.03
C SER A 37 27.93 -5.85 -8.44
N GLU A 38 27.76 -4.54 -8.59
CA GLU A 38 27.60 -3.84 -9.87
C GLU A 38 26.48 -4.37 -10.78
N ILE A 39 25.33 -4.73 -10.18
CA ILE A 39 24.17 -5.23 -10.92
C ILE A 39 23.19 -4.12 -11.27
N VAL A 40 22.46 -4.26 -12.36
CA VAL A 40 21.33 -3.37 -12.67
C VAL A 40 20.13 -3.77 -11.81
N SER A 41 19.41 -2.80 -11.24
CA SER A 41 18.22 -3.08 -10.44
C SER A 41 17.13 -3.71 -11.30
N PRO A 42 16.59 -4.89 -10.93
CA PRO A 42 15.49 -5.50 -11.67
C PRO A 42 14.18 -4.69 -11.61
N LEU A 43 14.01 -3.85 -10.58
CA LEU A 43 12.83 -3.01 -10.41
C LEU A 43 12.91 -1.74 -11.25
N ASP A 44 14.13 -1.21 -11.47
CA ASP A 44 14.38 0.01 -12.24
C ASP A 44 15.69 -0.09 -13.02
N PRO A 45 15.64 -0.38 -14.34
CA PRO A 45 16.84 -0.54 -15.16
C PRO A 45 17.72 0.72 -15.27
N SER A 46 17.23 1.91 -14.90
CA SER A 46 18.08 3.11 -14.87
C SER A 46 18.96 3.20 -13.62
N ILE A 47 18.77 2.32 -12.64
CA ILE A 47 19.53 2.31 -11.38
C ILE A 47 20.54 1.16 -11.38
N LYS A 48 21.81 1.48 -11.13
CA LYS A 48 22.87 0.48 -10.94
C LYS A 48 23.19 0.34 -9.45
N LEU A 49 23.15 -0.89 -8.95
CA LEU A 49 23.41 -1.27 -7.56
C LEU A 49 24.89 -1.62 -7.42
N LYS A 50 25.64 -0.86 -6.60
CA LYS A 50 27.09 -1.01 -6.45
C LYS A 50 27.44 -2.26 -5.66
N CYS A 51 26.93 -2.38 -4.44
CA CYS A 51 27.09 -3.55 -3.59
C CYS A 51 26.06 -3.57 -2.47
N LEU A 52 25.85 -4.74 -1.87
CA LEU A 52 24.97 -4.89 -0.71
C LEU A 52 25.61 -4.30 0.55
N ARG A 53 24.91 -3.39 1.23
CA ARG A 53 25.21 -2.89 2.58
C ARG A 53 24.71 -3.89 3.62
N VAL A 54 25.49 -4.94 3.83
CA VAL A 54 25.12 -6.10 4.66
C VAL A 54 24.70 -5.69 6.07
N GLU A 55 25.37 -4.72 6.66
CA GLU A 55 25.09 -4.17 7.98
C GLU A 55 23.69 -3.53 8.10
N LYS A 56 23.16 -2.97 7.01
CA LYS A 56 21.82 -2.37 6.97
C LYS A 56 20.72 -3.38 6.58
N CYS A 57 21.09 -4.56 6.12
CA CYS A 57 20.13 -5.61 5.75
C CYS A 57 19.49 -6.25 6.97
N LYS A 58 18.21 -6.62 6.85
CA LYS A 58 17.44 -7.33 7.89
C LYS A 58 16.40 -8.25 7.24
N TYR A 59 15.63 -8.97 8.04
CA TYR A 59 14.37 -9.59 7.59
C TYR A 59 13.20 -8.94 8.34
N MET A 60 12.01 -8.96 7.75
CA MET A 60 10.81 -8.40 8.39
C MET A 60 10.11 -9.47 9.25
N ASP A 61 9.54 -9.06 10.37
CA ASP A 61 8.80 -9.94 11.28
C ASP A 61 7.38 -10.26 10.79
N SER A 62 7.26 -10.71 9.54
CA SER A 62 6.02 -11.26 9.00
C SER A 62 6.08 -12.79 8.93
N LYS A 63 4.94 -13.42 8.65
CA LYS A 63 4.81 -14.87 8.49
C LYS A 63 5.78 -15.45 7.46
N LYS A 64 6.13 -14.67 6.43
CA LYS A 64 6.93 -15.10 5.26
C LYS A 64 8.39 -14.66 5.33
N LYS A 65 8.77 -13.93 6.39
CA LYS A 65 10.15 -13.47 6.66
C LYS A 65 10.84 -12.86 5.41
N PRO A 66 10.22 -11.85 4.75
CA PRO A 66 10.81 -11.23 3.57
C PRO A 66 12.11 -10.52 3.95
N LEU A 67 13.05 -10.51 3.01
CA LEU A 67 14.38 -9.94 3.21
C LEU A 67 14.35 -8.46 2.84
N TRP A 68 14.87 -7.63 3.73
CA TRP A 68 15.10 -6.20 3.51
C TRP A 68 16.56 -6.01 3.09
N LEU A 69 16.77 -5.73 1.82
CA LEU A 69 18.08 -5.61 1.20
C LEU A 69 18.38 -4.14 0.95
N VAL A 70 19.56 -3.69 1.37
CA VAL A 70 20.01 -2.32 1.19
C VAL A 70 21.24 -2.34 0.30
N PHE A 71 21.18 -1.63 -0.82
CA PHE A 71 22.25 -1.52 -1.79
C PHE A 71 22.78 -0.09 -1.81
N GLU A 72 24.10 0.03 -1.89
CA GLU A 72 24.73 1.31 -2.24
C GLU A 72 24.43 1.61 -3.71
N ASN A 73 24.01 2.84 -4.00
CA ASN A 73 23.87 3.31 -5.38
C ASN A 73 25.27 3.52 -6.00
N VAL A 74 25.42 3.20 -7.29
CA VAL A 74 26.67 3.50 -8.02
C VAL A 74 26.88 5.01 -8.16
N ASP A 75 25.80 5.78 -8.28
CA ASP A 75 25.87 7.23 -8.40
C ASP A 75 26.31 7.86 -7.07
N GLU A 76 27.46 8.54 -7.08
CA GLU A 76 28.00 9.18 -5.90
C GLU A 76 27.05 10.27 -5.37
N GLY A 77 26.77 10.21 -4.07
CA GLY A 77 25.87 11.16 -3.40
C GLY A 77 24.38 10.82 -3.50
N ALA A 78 24.00 9.78 -4.25
CA ALA A 78 22.62 9.28 -4.25
C ALA A 78 22.33 8.43 -3.00
N ASP A 79 21.05 8.42 -2.59
CA ASP A 79 20.59 7.61 -1.48
C ASP A 79 20.73 6.10 -1.75
N ASP A 80 20.83 5.33 -0.67
CA ASP A 80 20.82 3.87 -0.76
C ASP A 80 19.51 3.36 -1.37
N VAL A 81 19.61 2.31 -2.19
CA VAL A 81 18.46 1.66 -2.82
C VAL A 81 18.00 0.51 -1.94
N VAL A 82 16.75 0.53 -1.53
CA VAL A 82 16.19 -0.48 -0.63
C VAL A 82 15.16 -1.34 -1.36
N ILE A 83 15.37 -2.65 -1.32
CA ILE A 83 14.53 -3.65 -2.01
C ILE A 83 14.08 -4.71 -1.01
N ILE A 84 12.78 -5.00 -1.00
CA ILE A 84 12.22 -6.14 -0.29
C ILE A 84 12.18 -7.34 -1.24
N PHE A 85 12.82 -8.44 -0.85
CA PHE A 85 12.68 -9.73 -1.50
C PHE A 85 11.65 -10.58 -0.74
N LYS A 86 10.56 -10.93 -1.41
CA LYS A 86 9.51 -11.82 -0.88
C LYS A 86 9.68 -13.22 -1.48
N ASN A 87 9.59 -14.24 -0.61
CA ASN A 87 9.55 -15.64 -0.98
C ASN A 87 8.38 -16.33 -0.26
N GLY A 88 7.51 -16.95 -1.04
CA GLY A 88 6.32 -17.65 -0.57
C GLY A 88 5.02 -16.88 -0.72
N ASP A 89 5.01 -15.74 -1.42
CA ASP A 89 3.82 -14.96 -1.77
C ASP A 89 3.76 -14.74 -3.30
N ASP A 90 2.57 -14.80 -3.88
CA ASP A 90 2.36 -14.53 -5.31
C ASP A 90 2.24 -13.02 -5.58
N LEU A 91 3.35 -12.40 -5.98
CA LEU A 91 3.40 -10.96 -6.23
C LEU A 91 2.73 -10.52 -7.53
N ARG A 92 2.16 -11.42 -8.34
CA ARG A 92 1.43 -11.03 -9.56
C ARG A 92 0.19 -10.18 -9.24
N GLN A 93 -0.45 -10.42 -8.09
CA GLN A 93 -1.60 -9.65 -7.62
C GLN A 93 -1.20 -8.22 -7.25
N ASP A 94 -0.11 -8.06 -6.47
CA ASP A 94 0.48 -6.75 -6.17
C ASP A 94 0.89 -6.01 -7.45
N MET A 95 1.58 -6.68 -8.36
CA MET A 95 1.99 -6.09 -9.64
C MET A 95 0.80 -5.55 -10.43
N LEU A 96 -0.26 -6.34 -10.57
CA LEU A 96 -1.45 -5.94 -11.32
C LEU A 96 -2.16 -4.77 -10.64
N THR A 97 -2.29 -4.80 -9.32
CA THR A 97 -2.93 -3.72 -8.57
C THR A 97 -2.14 -2.42 -8.67
N VAL A 98 -0.81 -2.48 -8.51
CA VAL A 98 0.04 -1.28 -8.64
C VAL A 98 0.09 -0.77 -10.07
N LEU A 99 0.08 -1.65 -11.07
CA LEU A 99 -0.06 -1.24 -12.47
C LEU A 99 -1.40 -0.54 -12.72
N SER A 100 -2.49 -1.05 -12.14
CA SER A 100 -3.82 -0.42 -12.22
C SER A 100 -3.81 0.96 -11.56
N LEU A 101 -3.13 1.12 -10.42
CA LEU A 101 -2.92 2.43 -9.78
C LEU A 101 -2.18 3.41 -10.69
N ARG A 102 -1.13 2.97 -11.41
CA ARG A 102 -0.43 3.83 -12.41
C ARG A 102 -1.35 4.29 -13.52
N ILE A 103 -2.22 3.41 -14.00
CA ILE A 103 -3.18 3.75 -15.06
C ILE A 103 -4.21 4.73 -14.53
N MET A 104 -4.75 4.52 -13.32
CA MET A 104 -5.69 5.44 -12.66
C MET A 104 -5.06 6.81 -12.44
N ASP A 105 -3.84 6.87 -11.92
CA ASP A 105 -3.07 8.10 -11.74
C ASP A 105 -2.90 8.87 -13.06
N ASN A 106 -2.54 8.17 -14.14
CA ASN A 106 -2.45 8.77 -15.47
C ASN A 106 -3.80 9.28 -16.00
N VAL A 107 -4.91 8.57 -15.74
CA VAL A 107 -6.26 9.00 -16.12
C VAL A 107 -6.65 10.28 -15.38
N TRP A 108 -6.40 10.36 -14.07
CA TRP A 108 -6.65 11.55 -13.27
C TRP A 108 -5.77 12.73 -13.70
N LYS A 109 -4.46 12.53 -13.86
CA LYS A 109 -3.53 13.59 -14.28
C LYS A 109 -3.88 14.18 -15.63
N LYS A 110 -4.34 13.35 -16.59
CA LYS A 110 -4.84 13.82 -17.89
C LYS A 110 -6.12 14.66 -17.79
N ALA A 111 -6.90 14.49 -16.73
CA ALA A 111 -8.06 15.32 -16.41
C ALA A 111 -7.70 16.56 -15.56
N GLY A 112 -6.41 16.82 -15.32
CA GLY A 112 -5.95 17.92 -14.46
C GLY A 112 -6.06 17.65 -12.96
N LEU A 113 -6.28 16.39 -12.57
CA LEU A 113 -6.43 15.97 -11.17
C LEU A 113 -5.17 15.22 -10.74
N ASP A 114 -4.39 15.80 -9.83
CA ASP A 114 -3.24 15.12 -9.22
C ASP A 114 -3.53 14.74 -7.78
N TYR A 115 -3.80 13.45 -7.57
CA TYR A 115 -4.04 12.88 -6.25
C TYR A 115 -2.77 12.41 -5.55
N GLY A 116 -1.60 12.56 -6.16
CA GLY A 116 -0.33 12.17 -5.53
C GLY A 116 -0.26 10.67 -5.24
N ILE A 117 -0.72 9.81 -6.16
CA ILE A 117 -0.60 8.36 -6.04
C ILE A 117 0.88 7.97 -6.04
N ILE A 118 1.27 7.01 -5.19
CA ILE A 118 2.63 6.46 -5.09
C ILE A 118 2.60 4.99 -5.56
N PRO A 119 2.69 4.74 -6.88
CA PRO A 119 2.66 3.37 -7.41
C PRO A 119 4.08 2.75 -7.44
N TYR A 120 4.58 2.39 -6.26
CA TYR A 120 5.89 1.77 -6.06
C TYR A 120 6.13 0.58 -6.99
N ARG A 121 7.38 0.23 -7.28
CA ARG A 121 7.71 -0.88 -8.17
C ARG A 121 7.54 -2.20 -7.45
N CYS A 122 6.85 -3.12 -8.12
CA CYS A 122 6.69 -4.50 -7.71
C CYS A 122 6.97 -5.37 -8.94
N LEU A 123 7.74 -6.44 -8.76
CA LEU A 123 8.10 -7.37 -9.83
C LEU A 123 8.14 -8.80 -9.31
N SER A 124 7.29 -9.66 -9.86
CA SER A 124 7.39 -11.10 -9.71
C SER A 124 8.56 -11.59 -10.57
N THR A 125 9.48 -12.30 -9.95
CA THR A 125 10.69 -12.83 -10.60
C THR A 125 10.62 -14.35 -10.81
N GLY A 126 9.55 -14.98 -10.34
CA GLY A 126 9.27 -16.40 -10.49
C GLY A 126 8.08 -16.84 -9.64
N PRO A 127 7.74 -18.14 -9.64
CA PRO A 127 6.63 -18.67 -8.85
C PRO A 127 6.82 -18.36 -7.35
N MET A 128 5.89 -17.63 -6.77
CA MET A 128 5.91 -17.20 -5.36
C MET A 128 7.15 -16.37 -4.96
N LEU A 129 7.84 -15.77 -5.92
CA LEU A 129 9.05 -14.98 -5.74
C LEU A 129 8.87 -13.59 -6.35
N GLY A 130 9.41 -12.57 -5.70
CA GLY A 130 9.52 -11.26 -6.31
C GLY A 130 10.17 -10.22 -5.43
N LEU A 131 10.21 -9.01 -5.98
CA LEU A 131 10.89 -7.84 -5.45
C LEU A 131 9.88 -6.70 -5.32
N ILE A 132 10.01 -5.92 -4.26
CA ILE A 132 9.21 -4.73 -3.99
C ILE A 132 10.17 -3.57 -3.65
N GLU A 133 9.96 -2.42 -4.28
CA GLU A 133 10.62 -1.16 -3.96
C GLU A 133 10.13 -0.65 -2.60
N VAL A 134 11.07 -0.25 -1.75
CA VAL A 134 10.74 0.45 -0.52
C VAL A 134 10.62 1.94 -0.81
N VAL A 135 9.47 2.51 -0.47
CA VAL A 135 9.28 3.96 -0.50
C VAL A 135 10.05 4.58 0.67
N PRO A 136 11.06 5.42 0.42
CA PRO A 136 11.87 6.01 1.48
C PRO A 136 11.04 6.95 2.37
N GLU A 137 11.55 7.19 3.58
CA GLU A 137 10.93 8.11 4.54
C GLU A 137 9.43 7.84 4.77
N SER A 138 9.04 6.57 4.88
CA SER A 138 7.65 6.18 5.08
C SER A 138 7.45 5.34 6.35
N GLU A 139 6.28 5.49 6.97
CA GLU A 139 5.87 4.66 8.11
C GLU A 139 4.43 4.19 7.96
N THR A 140 4.17 2.95 8.38
CA THR A 140 2.81 2.41 8.49
C THR A 140 2.00 3.22 9.48
N LEU A 141 0.70 3.41 9.22
CA LEU A 141 -0.20 4.08 10.15
C LEU A 141 -0.24 3.38 11.52
N GLY A 142 -0.13 2.05 11.56
CA GLY A 142 -0.07 1.26 12.79
C GLY A 142 1.11 1.67 13.68
N LYS A 143 2.31 1.77 13.11
CA LYS A 143 3.51 2.29 13.81
C LYS A 143 3.33 3.72 14.31
N ILE A 144 2.74 4.62 13.52
CA ILE A 144 2.48 6.01 13.91
C ILE A 144 1.54 6.07 15.12
N GLN A 145 0.47 5.28 15.10
CA GLN A 145 -0.48 5.19 16.20
C GLN A 145 0.17 4.60 17.46
N PHE A 146 0.93 3.52 17.32
CA PHE A 146 1.60 2.86 18.45
C PHE A 146 2.64 3.78 19.12
N ALA A 147 3.33 4.63 18.36
CA ALA A 147 4.29 5.59 18.90
C ALA A 147 3.65 6.62 19.86
N ARG A 148 2.33 6.83 19.80
CA ARG A 148 1.58 7.70 20.74
C ARG A 148 0.91 6.93 21.88
N GLY A 149 1.30 5.66 22.07
CA GLY A 149 0.85 4.75 23.13
C GLY A 149 -0.14 3.69 22.62
N ALA A 150 -0.40 2.66 23.44
CA ALA A 150 -1.29 1.53 23.10
C ALA A 150 -2.73 1.96 22.72
N PHE A 151 -3.15 3.17 23.11
CA PHE A 151 -4.45 3.77 22.79
C PHE A 151 -4.36 4.86 21.71
N GLY A 152 -3.25 4.99 20.96
CA GLY A 152 -3.08 6.02 19.93
C GLY A 152 -4.14 5.98 18.83
N THR A 153 -4.70 4.80 18.54
CA THR A 153 -5.85 4.61 17.63
C THR A 153 -7.13 5.31 18.07
N TRP A 154 -7.29 5.64 19.36
CA TRP A 154 -8.47 6.31 19.92
C TRP A 154 -8.32 7.82 19.99
N LYS A 155 -7.14 8.34 19.62
CA LYS A 155 -6.85 9.76 19.54
C LYS A 155 -7.01 10.21 18.09
N ASP A 156 -8.12 10.86 17.80
CA ASP A 156 -8.46 11.34 16.45
C ASP A 156 -7.39 12.30 15.89
N ASP A 157 -6.62 12.98 16.74
CA ASP A 157 -5.58 13.92 16.31
C ASP A 157 -4.20 13.28 16.02
N THR A 158 -4.05 11.97 16.16
CA THR A 158 -2.75 11.27 16.08
C THR A 158 -1.99 11.55 14.78
N PHE A 159 -2.64 11.40 13.62
CA PHE A 159 -1.99 11.65 12.33
C PHE A 159 -1.72 13.12 12.10
N PHE A 160 -2.61 14.01 12.54
CA PHE A 160 -2.41 15.46 12.44
C PHE A 160 -1.18 15.89 13.24
N LEU A 161 -1.07 15.42 14.49
CA LEU A 161 0.09 15.71 15.34
C LEU A 161 1.37 15.12 14.74
N TRP A 162 1.33 13.91 14.18
CA TRP A 162 2.49 13.32 13.53
C TRP A 162 2.96 14.14 12.32
N LEU A 163 2.04 14.60 11.47
CA LEU A 163 2.35 15.51 10.34
C LEU A 163 2.98 16.81 10.84
N LYS A 164 2.41 17.39 11.92
CA LYS A 164 2.96 18.60 12.56
C LYS A 164 4.38 18.38 13.09
N ASP A 165 4.64 17.23 13.71
CA ASP A 165 5.96 16.85 14.22
C ASP A 165 6.99 16.75 13.06
N GLN A 166 6.58 16.25 11.89
CA GLN A 166 7.47 16.19 10.70
C GLN A 166 7.77 17.58 10.08
N CYS A 167 6.90 18.57 10.31
CA CYS A 167 7.04 19.91 9.71
C CYS A 167 8.03 20.82 10.43
N GLN A 168 8.58 20.39 11.58
CA GLN A 168 9.57 21.14 12.38
C GLN A 168 9.14 22.59 12.67
N GLY A 169 7.84 22.83 12.87
CA GLY A 169 7.29 24.15 13.19
C GLY A 169 6.96 25.06 12.00
N SER A 170 7.06 24.57 10.76
CA SER A 170 6.63 25.32 9.57
C SER A 170 5.15 25.08 9.26
N ASP A 171 4.31 26.10 9.46
CA ASP A 171 2.87 26.05 9.18
C ASP A 171 2.58 25.90 7.67
N GLU A 172 3.38 26.52 6.80
CA GLU A 172 3.28 26.36 5.35
C GLU A 172 3.52 24.90 4.92
N LYS A 173 4.54 24.24 5.49
CA LYS A 173 4.78 22.81 5.25
C LYS A 173 3.62 21.96 5.76
N LEU A 174 3.08 22.28 6.93
CA LEU A 174 1.95 21.57 7.51
C LEU A 174 0.72 21.65 6.61
N GLU A 175 0.40 22.84 6.11
CA GLU A 175 -0.71 23.02 5.17
C GLU A 175 -0.51 22.15 3.92
N LYS A 176 0.68 22.19 3.31
CA LYS A 176 1.02 21.37 2.14
C LYS A 176 0.92 19.87 2.43
N PHE A 177 1.35 19.43 3.62
CA PHE A 177 1.27 18.03 4.02
C PHE A 177 -0.17 17.57 4.20
N ILE A 178 -1.04 18.39 4.79
CA ILE A 178 -2.46 18.08 4.94
C ILE A 178 -3.16 18.07 3.57
N GLN A 179 -2.79 18.98 2.66
CA GLN A 179 -3.28 18.98 1.28
C GLN A 179 -2.89 17.69 0.54
N ASN A 180 -1.61 17.32 0.60
CA ASN A 180 -1.09 16.09 -0.01
C ASN A 180 -1.75 14.84 0.58
N PHE A 181 -1.89 14.79 1.90
CA PHE A 181 -2.60 13.73 2.62
C PHE A 181 -4.04 13.61 2.13
N THR A 182 -4.77 14.73 2.09
CA THR A 182 -6.18 14.74 1.68
C THR A 182 -6.35 14.25 0.24
N ARG A 183 -5.50 14.75 -0.68
CA ARG A 183 -5.50 14.34 -2.09
C ARG A 183 -5.19 12.85 -2.26
N SER A 184 -4.18 12.34 -1.56
CA SER A 184 -3.80 10.94 -1.68
C SER A 184 -4.84 10.01 -1.04
N VAL A 185 -5.50 10.44 0.04
CA VAL A 185 -6.66 9.73 0.60
C VAL A 185 -7.80 9.65 -0.42
N VAL A 186 -8.13 10.73 -1.13
CA VAL A 186 -9.13 10.67 -2.21
C VAL A 186 -8.73 9.63 -3.25
N GLY A 187 -7.52 9.73 -3.79
CA GLY A 187 -7.02 8.86 -4.85
C GLY A 187 -7.02 7.38 -4.46
N TYR A 188 -6.41 7.04 -3.32
CA TYR A 188 -6.38 5.65 -2.85
C TYR A 188 -7.75 5.12 -2.46
N SER A 189 -8.63 5.92 -1.84
CA SER A 189 -9.97 5.47 -1.45
C SER A 189 -10.81 5.09 -2.68
N ILE A 190 -10.77 5.89 -3.74
CA ILE A 190 -11.46 5.59 -4.99
C ILE A 190 -10.82 4.40 -5.70
N ALA A 191 -9.48 4.34 -5.76
CA ALA A 191 -8.80 3.22 -6.41
C ALA A 191 -9.11 1.88 -5.72
N THR A 192 -9.03 1.81 -4.39
CA THR A 192 -9.33 0.57 -3.66
C THR A 192 -10.80 0.21 -3.71
N TYR A 193 -11.70 1.19 -3.76
CA TYR A 193 -13.12 0.96 -3.97
C TYR A 193 -13.40 0.32 -5.34
N VAL A 194 -12.84 0.90 -6.42
CA VAL A 194 -13.04 0.39 -7.78
C VAL A 194 -12.44 -0.99 -7.96
N LEU A 195 -11.21 -1.20 -7.47
CA LEU A 195 -10.48 -2.46 -7.59
C LEU A 195 -10.92 -3.53 -6.59
N GLY A 196 -11.69 -3.15 -5.56
CA GLY A 196 -12.11 -4.08 -4.51
C GLY A 196 -10.96 -4.64 -3.70
N VAL A 197 -9.96 -3.79 -3.40
CA VAL A 197 -8.79 -4.18 -2.62
C VAL A 197 -9.20 -4.47 -1.18
N GLY A 198 -8.88 -5.67 -0.72
CA GLY A 198 -9.19 -6.13 0.61
C GLY A 198 -8.06 -5.99 1.65
N ASP A 199 -8.30 -6.50 2.85
CA ASP A 199 -7.43 -6.55 4.03
C ASP A 199 -6.84 -5.17 4.38
N ARG A 200 -7.66 -4.10 4.25
CA ARG A 200 -7.21 -2.73 4.54
C ARG A 200 -7.23 -2.44 6.04
N HIS A 201 -6.05 -2.53 6.64
CA HIS A 201 -5.77 -2.10 8.00
C HIS A 201 -4.58 -1.13 8.03
N ASN A 202 -4.38 -0.50 9.17
CA ASN A 202 -3.34 0.50 9.43
C ASN A 202 -1.89 0.02 9.19
N ASP A 203 -1.60 -1.27 9.27
CA ASP A 203 -0.27 -1.80 8.86
C ASP A 203 -0.10 -1.93 7.33
N ASN A 204 -1.19 -1.92 6.56
CA ASN A 204 -1.19 -1.97 5.09
C ASN A 204 -1.38 -0.59 4.44
N ILE A 205 -1.32 0.47 5.24
CA ILE A 205 -1.40 1.86 4.80
C ILE A 205 -0.22 2.59 5.41
N MET A 206 0.49 3.35 4.59
CA MET A 206 1.70 4.07 4.96
C MET A 206 1.54 5.56 4.68
N MET A 207 2.31 6.37 5.40
CA MET A 207 2.41 7.81 5.21
C MET A 207 3.87 8.21 5.04
N LYS A 208 4.14 9.07 4.07
CA LYS A 208 5.47 9.57 3.75
C LYS A 208 5.78 10.81 4.62
N LYS A 209 6.89 10.78 5.35
CA LYS A 209 7.31 11.78 6.35
C LYS A 209 7.61 13.14 5.75
N ASP A 210 8.19 13.16 4.57
CA ASP A 210 8.71 14.36 3.91
C ASP A 210 7.66 15.12 3.07
N THR A 211 6.48 14.54 2.87
CA THR A 211 5.44 15.07 1.99
C THR A 211 4.03 14.98 2.55
N GLY A 212 3.78 14.12 3.55
CA GLY A 212 2.46 13.86 4.11
C GLY A 212 1.57 12.94 3.25
N GLN A 213 2.05 12.45 2.11
CA GLN A 213 1.27 11.59 1.23
C GLN A 213 1.00 10.22 1.87
N LEU A 214 -0.26 9.81 1.86
CA LEU A 214 -0.71 8.47 2.23
C LEU A 214 -0.72 7.55 1.01
N PHE A 215 -0.27 6.30 1.19
CA PHE A 215 -0.33 5.27 0.16
C PHE A 215 -0.60 3.89 0.74
N HIS A 216 -1.19 3.01 -0.05
CA HIS A 216 -1.51 1.64 0.35
C HIS A 216 -0.42 0.67 -0.12
N ILE A 217 -0.19 -0.40 0.64
CA ILE A 217 0.75 -1.47 0.34
C ILE A 217 0.09 -2.85 0.52
N ASP A 218 0.74 -3.91 0.04
CA ASP A 218 0.31 -5.30 0.20
C ASP A 218 -1.09 -5.56 -0.37
N PHE A 219 -1.18 -5.76 -1.69
CA PHE A 219 -2.45 -5.91 -2.42
C PHE A 219 -2.80 -7.37 -2.71
N GLY A 220 -2.45 -8.29 -1.81
CA GLY A 220 -2.66 -9.73 -2.01
C GLY A 220 -4.11 -10.19 -2.11
N HIS A 221 -5.10 -9.29 -2.03
CA HIS A 221 -6.51 -9.57 -2.28
C HIS A 221 -7.20 -8.38 -2.98
N PHE A 222 -7.77 -8.62 -4.17
CA PHE A 222 -8.50 -7.64 -4.98
C PHE A 222 -9.75 -8.26 -5.66
N LEU A 223 -10.53 -7.45 -6.37
CA LEU A 223 -11.83 -7.80 -7.00
C LEU A 223 -12.89 -8.30 -6.02
N GLY A 224 -12.82 -7.87 -4.76
CA GLY A 224 -13.81 -8.23 -3.75
C GLY A 224 -13.67 -9.63 -3.17
N ASN A 225 -12.52 -10.28 -3.39
CA ASN A 225 -12.11 -11.53 -2.74
C ASN A 225 -11.75 -11.32 -1.25
N PHE A 226 -12.68 -10.74 -0.50
CA PHE A 226 -12.49 -10.38 0.90
C PHE A 226 -12.42 -11.62 1.80
N LYS A 227 -11.47 -11.63 2.74
CA LYS A 227 -11.33 -12.74 3.70
C LYS A 227 -12.58 -12.87 4.58
N THR A 228 -13.10 -14.08 4.70
CA THR A 228 -14.11 -14.46 5.71
C THR A 228 -13.45 -15.11 6.92
N LYS A 229 -13.81 -14.69 8.13
CA LYS A 229 -13.39 -15.36 9.38
C LYS A 229 -14.64 -15.83 10.12
N PHE A 230 -14.70 -17.13 10.43
CA PHE A 230 -15.86 -17.76 11.09
C PHE A 230 -17.22 -17.50 10.39
N GLY A 231 -17.25 -17.48 9.05
CA GLY A 231 -18.47 -17.25 8.27
C GLY A 231 -18.91 -15.78 8.16
N PHE A 232 -18.23 -14.84 8.84
CA PHE A 232 -18.46 -13.40 8.68
C PHE A 232 -17.39 -12.79 7.77
N LYS A 233 -17.81 -11.92 6.83
CA LYS A 233 -16.87 -11.10 6.07
C LYS A 233 -16.12 -10.18 7.03
N ARG A 234 -14.78 -10.30 7.05
CA ARG A 234 -13.91 -9.51 7.94
C ARG A 234 -13.97 -8.03 7.57
N GLU A 235 -14.17 -7.76 6.29
CA GLU A 235 -14.31 -6.40 5.76
C GLU A 235 -15.75 -6.06 5.49
N ARG A 236 -16.20 -5.00 6.16
CA ARG A 236 -17.59 -4.52 6.09
C ARG A 236 -17.72 -3.25 5.26
N VAL A 237 -16.62 -2.58 4.93
CA VAL A 237 -16.61 -1.29 4.23
C VAL A 237 -15.65 -1.32 3.05
N LYS A 238 -16.14 -0.95 1.86
CA LYS A 238 -15.37 -0.87 0.62
C LYS A 238 -14.52 0.41 0.50
N PHE A 239 -14.68 1.32 1.45
CA PHE A 239 -14.06 2.64 1.50
C PHE A 239 -13.52 2.83 2.92
N VAL A 240 -12.23 3.13 3.03
CA VAL A 240 -11.54 3.24 4.33
C VAL A 240 -11.55 4.70 4.77
N LEU A 241 -12.32 4.99 5.81
CA LEU A 241 -12.39 6.33 6.39
C LEU A 241 -12.48 6.19 7.91
N THR A 242 -11.34 6.30 8.59
CA THR A 242 -11.26 6.25 10.05
C THR A 242 -11.35 7.64 10.66
N SER A 243 -11.67 7.71 11.96
CA SER A 243 -11.86 8.99 12.67
C SER A 243 -10.63 9.90 12.60
N ASP A 244 -9.44 9.33 12.69
CA ASP A 244 -8.15 10.04 12.60
C ASP A 244 -7.84 10.58 11.19
N ILE A 245 -8.22 9.85 10.14
CA ILE A 245 -8.15 10.35 8.75
C ILE A 245 -9.12 11.53 8.56
N VAL A 246 -10.37 11.39 9.04
CA VAL A 246 -11.39 12.47 8.97
C VAL A 246 -10.93 13.70 9.73
N TYR A 247 -10.30 13.53 10.89
CA TYR A 247 -9.76 14.63 11.66
C TYR A 247 -8.73 15.43 10.87
N VAL A 248 -7.77 14.78 10.20
CA VAL A 248 -6.77 15.46 9.37
C VAL A 248 -7.44 16.22 8.21
N ILE A 249 -8.38 15.57 7.50
CA ILE A 249 -9.13 16.20 6.40
C ILE A 249 -9.85 17.46 6.89
N SER A 250 -10.49 17.38 8.06
CA SER A 250 -11.25 18.50 8.66
C SER A 250 -10.40 19.74 8.98
N LYS A 251 -9.06 19.61 9.02
CA LYS A 251 -8.14 20.74 9.19
C LYS A 251 -7.87 21.51 7.91
N HIS A 252 -8.21 20.95 6.75
CA HIS A 252 -8.00 21.58 5.45
C HIS A 252 -9.32 21.88 4.72
N MET A 253 -10.32 21.01 4.81
CA MET A 253 -11.60 21.19 4.16
C MET A 253 -12.75 20.55 4.94
N ASN A 254 -13.98 20.95 4.62
CA ASN A 254 -15.14 20.29 5.19
C ASN A 254 -15.32 18.89 4.54
N ILE A 255 -16.13 18.03 5.19
CA ILE A 255 -16.29 16.64 4.74
C ILE A 255 -17.11 16.53 3.44
N ASP A 256 -17.94 17.52 3.14
CA ASP A 256 -18.75 17.57 1.92
C ASP A 256 -17.87 17.91 0.70
N ASP A 257 -16.93 18.84 0.84
CA ASP A 257 -15.91 19.16 -0.19
C ASP A 257 -15.05 17.93 -0.49
N PHE A 258 -14.63 17.21 0.56
CA PHE A 258 -13.89 15.95 0.40
C PHE A 258 -14.71 14.89 -0.35
N LYS A 259 -16.00 14.78 -0.03
CA LYS A 259 -16.94 13.89 -0.74
C LYS A 259 -17.08 14.29 -2.20
N ASP A 260 -17.17 15.59 -2.51
CA ASP A 260 -17.26 16.08 -3.88
C ASP A 260 -15.98 15.79 -4.67
N MET A 261 -14.81 15.94 -4.06
CA MET A 261 -13.55 15.50 -4.66
C MET A 261 -13.54 14.00 -4.97
N CYS A 262 -14.06 13.17 -4.07
CA CYS A 262 -14.21 11.73 -4.28
C CYS A 262 -15.17 11.43 -5.45
N ILE A 263 -16.28 12.15 -5.57
CA ILE A 263 -17.23 12.01 -6.68
C ILE A 263 -16.56 12.38 -8.01
N VAL A 264 -15.80 13.47 -8.05
CA VAL A 264 -15.06 13.89 -9.25
C VAL A 264 -14.02 12.84 -9.64
N ALA A 265 -13.25 12.32 -8.69
CA ALA A 265 -12.28 11.24 -8.91
C ALA A 265 -12.95 9.98 -9.48
N PHE A 266 -14.08 9.57 -8.88
CA PHE A 266 -14.86 8.41 -9.29
C PHE A 266 -15.41 8.57 -10.72
N LYS A 267 -16.06 9.69 -11.02
CA LYS A 267 -16.59 10.00 -12.36
C LYS A 267 -15.49 9.96 -13.42
N THR A 268 -14.33 10.53 -13.10
CA THR A 268 -13.17 10.55 -13.99
C THR A 268 -12.72 9.14 -14.36
N LEU A 269 -12.58 8.24 -13.38
CA LEU A 269 -12.25 6.83 -13.67
C LEU A 269 -13.39 6.15 -14.44
N ARG A 270 -14.65 6.36 -14.01
CA ARG A 270 -15.84 5.75 -14.63
C ARG A 270 -15.93 6.05 -16.12
N SER A 271 -15.57 7.26 -16.55
CA SER A 271 -15.52 7.63 -17.98
C SER A 271 -14.56 6.76 -18.81
N ARG A 272 -13.61 6.08 -18.15
CA ARG A 272 -12.64 5.15 -18.73
C ARG A 272 -12.89 3.69 -18.30
N GLY A 273 -14.08 3.36 -17.78
CA GLY A 273 -14.40 2.00 -17.29
C GLY A 273 -14.06 0.87 -18.27
N ASN A 274 -14.38 1.05 -19.55
CA ASN A 274 -14.09 0.04 -20.60
C ASN A 274 -12.59 -0.29 -20.73
N LEU A 275 -11.69 0.66 -20.44
CA LEU A 275 -10.25 0.41 -20.42
C LEU A 275 -9.90 -0.63 -19.35
N PHE A 276 -10.40 -0.43 -18.12
CA PHE A 276 -10.14 -1.34 -17.01
C PHE A 276 -10.75 -2.73 -17.28
N ILE A 277 -11.99 -2.79 -17.76
CA ILE A 277 -12.63 -4.06 -18.14
C ILE A 277 -11.80 -4.81 -19.19
N THR A 278 -11.29 -4.11 -20.22
CA THR A 278 -10.49 -4.73 -21.28
C THR A 278 -9.15 -5.24 -20.76
N ILE A 279 -8.45 -4.45 -19.93
CA ILE A 279 -7.17 -4.84 -19.33
C ILE A 279 -7.34 -6.11 -18.48
N PHE A 280 -8.35 -6.13 -17.60
CA PHE A 280 -8.58 -7.28 -16.73
C PHE A 280 -9.05 -8.50 -17.53
N ALA A 281 -9.84 -8.32 -18.59
CA ALA A 281 -10.25 -9.41 -19.49
C ALA A 281 -9.05 -10.06 -20.20
N MET A 282 -8.07 -9.28 -20.65
CA MET A 282 -6.84 -9.81 -21.24
C MET A 282 -5.97 -10.58 -20.25
N LEU A 283 -6.16 -10.39 -18.94
CA LEU A 283 -5.35 -10.99 -17.89
C LEU A 283 -5.95 -12.26 -17.30
N LEU A 284 -7.17 -12.67 -17.69
CA LEU A 284 -7.82 -13.90 -17.22
C LEU A 284 -6.96 -15.16 -17.46
N SER A 285 -6.17 -15.19 -18.53
CA SER A 285 -5.32 -16.33 -18.86
C SER A 285 -4.00 -16.36 -18.09
N THR A 286 -3.75 -15.43 -17.16
CA THR A 286 -2.48 -15.33 -16.44
C THR A 286 -2.39 -16.26 -15.23
N GLY A 287 -3.49 -16.92 -14.86
CA GLY A 287 -3.56 -17.83 -13.70
C GLY A 287 -3.31 -17.10 -12.38
N ILE A 288 -3.79 -15.86 -12.26
CA ILE A 288 -3.88 -15.14 -11.00
C ILE A 288 -5.14 -15.66 -10.28
N PRO A 289 -5.03 -16.19 -9.05
CA PRO A 289 -6.14 -16.88 -8.39
C PRO A 289 -7.44 -16.09 -8.23
N GLU A 290 -7.36 -14.77 -8.22
CA GLU A 290 -8.49 -13.86 -8.01
C GLU A 290 -9.05 -13.28 -9.32
N LEU A 291 -8.45 -13.65 -10.45
CA LEU A 291 -8.83 -13.22 -11.80
C LEU A 291 -8.70 -14.43 -12.75
N GLU A 292 -9.57 -15.41 -12.56
CA GLU A 292 -9.60 -16.66 -13.35
C GLU A 292 -10.85 -16.73 -14.23
N HIS A 293 -11.93 -16.07 -13.84
CA HIS A 293 -13.22 -16.16 -14.48
C HIS A 293 -13.71 -14.78 -14.92
N PRO A 294 -14.45 -14.68 -16.05
CA PRO A 294 -15.05 -13.41 -16.49
C PRO A 294 -15.94 -12.74 -15.42
N ASN A 295 -16.52 -13.54 -14.51
CA ASN A 295 -17.33 -13.04 -13.41
C ASN A 295 -16.50 -12.25 -12.37
N ASP A 296 -15.19 -12.48 -12.25
CA ASP A 296 -14.33 -11.73 -11.34
C ASP A 296 -14.23 -10.25 -11.76
N ILE A 297 -14.31 -10.00 -13.07
CA ILE A 297 -14.29 -8.65 -13.67
C ILE A 297 -15.62 -7.92 -13.43
N GLU A 298 -16.71 -8.65 -13.15
CA GLU A 298 -18.00 -8.04 -12.84
C GLU A 298 -17.91 -7.12 -11.62
N TYR A 299 -17.00 -7.40 -10.67
CA TYR A 299 -16.76 -6.50 -9.55
C TYR A 299 -16.44 -5.08 -10.00
N ILE A 300 -15.53 -4.90 -10.98
CA ILE A 300 -15.17 -3.57 -11.51
C ILE A 300 -16.38 -2.94 -12.22
N ARG A 301 -17.16 -3.74 -12.95
CA ARG A 301 -18.35 -3.27 -13.67
C ARG A 301 -19.42 -2.75 -12.70
N GLU A 302 -19.65 -3.48 -11.61
CA GLU A 302 -20.59 -3.13 -10.54
C GLU A 302 -20.08 -1.94 -9.71
N SER A 303 -18.81 -1.95 -9.28
CA SER A 303 -18.23 -0.89 -8.45
C SER A 303 -18.24 0.45 -9.17
N MET A 304 -17.98 0.46 -10.47
CA MET A 304 -18.08 1.66 -11.32
C MET A 304 -19.50 1.94 -11.83
N ALA A 305 -20.47 1.08 -11.51
CA ALA A 305 -21.85 1.14 -11.98
C ALA A 305 -21.96 1.41 -13.50
N LEU A 306 -21.19 0.68 -14.31
CA LEU A 306 -21.01 0.99 -15.74
C LEU A 306 -22.30 0.89 -16.55
N THR A 307 -23.25 0.08 -16.11
CA THR A 307 -24.57 -0.14 -16.76
C THR A 307 -25.61 0.93 -16.44
N LYS A 308 -25.35 1.79 -15.44
CA LYS A 308 -26.25 2.87 -15.03
C LYS A 308 -25.87 4.19 -15.70
N ASP A 309 -26.78 5.16 -15.74
CA ASP A 309 -26.39 6.52 -16.11
C ASP A 309 -25.45 7.14 -15.05
N GLU A 310 -24.90 8.32 -15.36
CA GLU A 310 -23.97 8.99 -14.46
C GLU A 310 -24.61 9.38 -13.12
N ALA A 311 -25.87 9.84 -13.13
CA ALA A 311 -26.54 10.29 -11.91
C ALA A 311 -26.78 9.12 -10.95
N ASP A 312 -27.23 7.98 -11.46
CA ASP A 312 -27.46 6.79 -10.64
C ASP A 312 -26.15 6.09 -10.24
N ALA A 313 -25.10 6.19 -11.06
CA ALA A 313 -23.76 5.76 -10.68
C ALA A 313 -23.20 6.60 -9.51
N VAL A 314 -23.38 7.92 -9.54
CA VAL A 314 -22.99 8.80 -8.43
C VAL A 314 -23.78 8.45 -7.17
N LYS A 315 -25.10 8.30 -7.25
CA LYS A 315 -25.90 7.86 -6.09
C LYS A 315 -25.43 6.51 -5.54
N HIS A 316 -25.05 5.57 -6.41
CA HIS A 316 -24.52 4.27 -5.99
C HIS A 316 -23.22 4.43 -5.18
N PHE A 317 -22.29 5.24 -5.66
CA PHE A 317 -21.06 5.56 -4.94
C PHE A 317 -21.34 6.29 -3.62
N GLU A 318 -22.23 7.28 -3.62
CA GLU A 318 -22.58 8.05 -2.41
C GLU A 318 -23.16 7.18 -1.29
N MET A 319 -23.94 6.15 -1.62
CA MET A 319 -24.42 5.18 -0.63
C MET A 319 -23.25 4.44 0.03
N SER A 320 -22.28 3.99 -0.77
CA SER A 320 -21.06 3.32 -0.26
C SER A 320 -20.22 4.27 0.61
N TYR A 321 -20.11 5.54 0.20
CA TYR A 321 -19.42 6.57 0.98
C TYR A 321 -20.12 6.83 2.33
N LYS A 322 -21.45 6.98 2.33
CA LYS A 322 -22.24 7.19 3.56
C LYS A 322 -22.09 6.00 4.53
N GLU A 323 -22.11 4.78 4.01
CA GLU A 323 -21.87 3.58 4.83
C GLU A 323 -20.50 3.61 5.48
N ALA A 324 -19.45 3.95 4.73
CA ALA A 324 -18.10 4.06 5.27
C ALA A 324 -17.97 5.18 6.30
N TYR A 325 -18.52 6.36 6.02
CA TYR A 325 -18.50 7.48 6.94
C TYR A 325 -19.23 7.17 8.26
N ASN A 326 -20.39 6.51 8.19
CA ASN A 326 -21.16 6.13 9.38
C ASN A 326 -20.45 5.04 10.19
N ASN A 327 -19.75 4.11 9.52
CA ASN A 327 -19.02 3.02 10.15
C ASN A 327 -17.58 3.39 10.55
N ARG A 328 -17.17 4.66 10.45
CA ARG A 328 -15.80 5.12 10.74
C ARG A 328 -15.29 4.69 12.11
N ALA A 329 -16.11 4.87 13.16
CA ALA A 329 -15.74 4.52 14.53
C ALA A 329 -15.55 3.00 14.70
N SER A 330 -16.41 2.19 14.07
CA SER A 330 -16.24 0.73 14.06
C SER A 330 -14.97 0.32 13.31
N THR A 331 -14.60 1.04 12.25
CA THR A 331 -13.38 0.79 11.48
C THR A 331 -12.14 1.12 12.30
N THR A 332 -12.14 2.28 12.99
CA THR A 332 -11.11 2.66 13.96
C THR A 332 -10.94 1.61 15.06
N LEU A 333 -12.05 1.08 15.59
CA LEU A 333 -12.03 0.02 16.61
C LEU A 333 -11.40 -1.27 16.06
N ASN A 334 -11.75 -1.68 14.83
CA ASN A 334 -11.15 -2.86 14.19
C ASN A 334 -9.63 -2.68 13.99
N TRP A 335 -9.18 -1.50 13.59
CA TRP A 335 -7.76 -1.18 13.46
C TRP A 335 -7.04 -1.16 14.82
N SER A 336 -7.71 -0.67 15.86
CA SER A 336 -7.20 -0.75 17.23
C SER A 336 -7.01 -2.18 17.70
N LEU A 337 -7.98 -3.06 17.45
CA LEU A 337 -7.85 -4.48 17.78
C LEU A 337 -6.71 -5.14 16.99
N HIS A 338 -6.52 -4.76 15.72
CA HIS A 338 -5.41 -5.23 14.90
C HIS A 338 -4.05 -4.88 15.54
N ASN A 339 -3.86 -3.62 15.95
CA ASN A 339 -2.64 -3.18 16.64
C ASN A 339 -2.34 -3.98 17.90
N VAL A 340 -3.37 -4.28 18.70
CA VAL A 340 -3.21 -5.03 19.95
C VAL A 340 -2.83 -6.49 19.67
N VAL A 341 -3.37 -7.12 18.63
CA VAL A 341 -3.06 -8.52 18.31
C VAL A 341 -1.66 -8.67 17.69
N HIS A 342 -1.16 -7.68 16.96
CA HIS A 342 0.10 -7.78 16.23
C HIS A 342 1.32 -7.18 16.94
N ASN A 343 1.13 -6.31 17.94
CA ASN A 343 2.22 -5.66 18.68
C ASN A 343 2.40 -6.15 20.14
N TRP A 344 1.76 -7.27 20.52
CA TRP A 344 1.92 -7.92 21.83
C TRP A 344 2.43 -9.36 21.69
#